data_AF-A0A7H8ISB5-F1
#
_entry.id   AF-A0A7H8ISB5-F1
#
_cell.length_a   1.000
_cell.length_b   1.000
_cell.length_c   1.000
_cell.angle_alpha   90.00
_cell.angle_beta   90.00
_cell.angle_gamma   90.00
#
_symmetry.space_group_name_H-M   'P 1'
#
loop_
_entity.id
_entity.type
_entity.pdbx_description
1 polymer ?
#
loop_
_entity_poly.entity_id
_entity_poly.type
_entity_poly.pdbx_seq_one_letter_code
_entity_poly.pdbx_strand_id
1 'polypeptide(L)'
;MPPDEGLLVTNRFGRPVGRAAFSKQFIKARKLAGLPEEFKYRSLKAFYTTELAFSGDHEAKTVQLLSRHSRFEETWNTYARKQAPLAAEGVAVTAFTKAFAPQTAAKIQAAFKAAS
;
A
#
# COMPACT_ATOMS: atom_id res chain seq x y z
N MET A 1 -11.77 -34.83 7.86
CA MET A 1 -11.72 -33.41 7.50
C MET A 1 -10.51 -33.19 6.61
N PRO A 2 -10.57 -32.33 5.57
CA PRO A 2 -9.33 -31.86 4.96
C PRO A 2 -8.47 -31.18 6.03
N PRO A 3 -7.13 -31.32 5.99
CA PRO A 3 -6.25 -30.71 6.98
C PRO A 3 -6.44 -29.18 6.99
N ASP A 4 -6.44 -28.59 8.19
CA ASP A 4 -6.45 -27.13 8.33
C ASP A 4 -5.09 -26.59 7.87
N GLU A 5 -5.07 -26.05 6.65
CA GLU A 5 -3.89 -25.44 6.03
C GLU A 5 -3.61 -24.01 6.53
N GLY A 6 -4.34 -23.53 7.56
CA GLY A 6 -4.17 -22.17 8.09
C GLY A 6 -4.64 -21.09 7.10
N LEU A 7 -5.59 -21.42 6.23
CA LEU A 7 -6.08 -20.52 5.18
C LEU A 7 -7.05 -19.49 5.75
N LEU A 8 -6.71 -18.20 5.59
CA LEU A 8 -7.57 -17.10 6.04
C LEU A 8 -8.85 -16.93 5.22
N VAL A 9 -8.84 -17.33 3.94
CA VAL A 9 -9.97 -17.13 3.01
C VAL A 9 -10.36 -18.46 2.37
N THR A 10 -11.43 -19.05 2.90
CA THR A 10 -11.95 -20.34 2.46
C THR A 10 -13.38 -20.23 1.93
N ASN A 11 -13.78 -21.19 1.11
CA ASN A 11 -15.18 -21.38 0.74
C ASN A 11 -15.94 -22.12 1.86
N ARG A 12 -17.26 -22.29 1.69
CA ARG A 12 -18.13 -22.99 2.64
C ARG A 12 -17.71 -24.43 2.99
N PHE A 13 -16.78 -25.03 2.22
CA PHE A 13 -16.26 -26.37 2.41
C PHE A 13 -14.86 -26.38 3.05
N GLY A 14 -14.37 -25.22 3.52
CA GLY A 14 -13.03 -25.08 4.12
C GLY A 14 -11.88 -25.11 3.11
N ARG A 15 -12.17 -25.06 1.80
CA ARG A 15 -11.13 -25.09 0.74
C ARG A 15 -10.76 -23.67 0.29
N PRO A 16 -9.56 -23.45 -0.27
CA PRO A 16 -9.20 -22.14 -0.84
C PRO A 16 -10.26 -21.62 -1.81
N VAL A 17 -10.54 -20.32 -1.75
CA VAL A 17 -11.42 -19.68 -2.74
C VAL A 17 -10.70 -19.63 -4.09
N GLY A 18 -11.24 -20.34 -5.07
CA GLY A 18 -10.71 -20.32 -6.43
C GLY A 18 -10.91 -18.96 -7.12
N ARG A 19 -10.00 -18.62 -8.05
CA ARG A 19 -9.99 -17.33 -8.77
C ARG A 19 -11.31 -17.00 -9.47
N ALA A 20 -11.95 -17.99 -10.10
CA ALA A 20 -13.24 -17.79 -10.78
C ALA A 20 -14.38 -17.49 -9.81
N ALA A 21 -14.42 -18.17 -8.66
CA ALA A 21 -15.41 -17.93 -7.61
C ALA A 21 -15.23 -16.53 -7.01
N PHE A 22 -13.99 -16.14 -6.73
CA PHE A 22 -13.66 -14.77 -6.31
C PHE A 22 -14.11 -13.73 -7.35
N SER A 23 -13.78 -13.94 -8.62
CA SER A 23 -14.16 -13.01 -9.72
C SER A 23 -15.66 -12.78 -9.79
N LYS A 24 -16.48 -13.84 -9.64
CA LYS A 24 -17.95 -13.72 -9.61
C LYS A 24 -18.43 -12.85 -8.44
N GLN A 25 -17.85 -13.02 -7.26
CA GLN A 25 -18.22 -12.21 -6.10
C GLN A 25 -17.73 -10.76 -6.24
N PHE A 26 -16.54 -10.56 -6.80
CA PHE A 26 -16.02 -9.23 -7.10
C PHE A 26 -16.91 -8.46 -8.06
N ILE A 27 -17.41 -9.09 -9.14
CA ILE A 27 -18.34 -8.45 -10.08
C ILE A 27 -19.63 -8.01 -9.38
N LYS A 28 -20.17 -8.83 -8.47
CA LYS A 28 -21.36 -8.47 -7.68
C LYS A 28 -21.07 -7.28 -6.77
N ALA A 29 -19.97 -7.32 -6.03
CA ALA A 29 -19.54 -6.22 -5.16
C ALA A 29 -19.32 -4.92 -5.94
N ARG A 30 -18.66 -5.00 -7.11
CA ARG A 30 -18.45 -3.87 -8.03
C ARG A 30 -19.77 -3.23 -8.44
N LYS A 31 -20.76 -4.04 -8.85
CA LYS A 31 -22.09 -3.56 -9.24
C LYS A 31 -22.82 -2.90 -8.07
N LEU A 32 -22.77 -3.50 -6.88
CA LEU A 32 -23.37 -2.93 -5.67
C LEU A 32 -22.74 -1.59 -5.27
N ALA A 33 -21.43 -1.44 -5.48
CA ALA A 33 -20.69 -0.21 -5.23
C ALA A 33 -20.84 0.85 -6.34
N GLY A 34 -21.57 0.56 -7.42
CA GLY A 34 -21.74 1.49 -8.55
C GLY A 34 -20.45 1.75 -9.34
N LEU A 35 -19.47 0.84 -9.30
CA LEU A 35 -18.18 1.02 -9.96
C LEU A 35 -18.23 0.65 -11.45
N PRO A 36 -17.43 1.32 -12.32
CA PRO A 36 -17.39 1.04 -13.76
C PRO A 36 -17.02 -0.41 -14.09
N GLU A 37 -17.41 -0.88 -15.27
CA GLU A 37 -17.14 -2.26 -15.69
C GLU A 37 -15.64 -2.55 -15.83
N GLU A 38 -14.87 -1.56 -16.19
CA GLU A 38 -13.42 -1.62 -16.34
C GLU A 38 -12.72 -1.77 -14.99
N PHE A 39 -13.42 -1.50 -13.88
CA PHE A 39 -12.90 -1.67 -12.52
C PHE A 39 -12.73 -3.15 -12.19
N LYS A 40 -11.47 -3.59 -12.11
CA LYS A 40 -11.06 -4.98 -11.84
C LYS A 40 -10.48 -5.07 -10.43
N TYR A 41 -10.32 -6.28 -9.89
CA TYR A 41 -9.65 -6.46 -8.60
C TYR A 41 -8.21 -5.91 -8.61
N ARG A 42 -7.54 -5.91 -9.78
CA ARG A 42 -6.24 -5.26 -9.97
C ARG A 42 -6.32 -3.73 -9.83
N SER A 43 -7.47 -3.12 -10.12
CA SER A 43 -7.71 -1.68 -9.91
C SER A 43 -7.63 -1.31 -8.42
N LEU A 44 -8.04 -2.19 -7.51
CA LEU A 44 -7.83 -1.99 -6.07
C LEU A 44 -6.34 -1.94 -5.71
N LYS A 45 -5.54 -2.82 -6.33
CA LYS A 45 -4.09 -2.83 -6.12
C LYS A 45 -3.44 -1.55 -6.63
N ALA A 46 -3.89 -1.07 -7.79
CA ALA A 46 -3.44 0.20 -8.35
C ALA A 46 -3.80 1.37 -7.43
N PHE A 47 -5.08 1.47 -7.02
CA PHE A 47 -5.56 2.50 -6.09
C PHE A 47 -4.73 2.52 -4.80
N TYR A 48 -4.59 1.38 -4.12
CA TYR A 48 -3.79 1.27 -2.90
C TYR A 48 -2.33 1.73 -3.09
N THR A 49 -1.70 1.30 -4.18
CA THR A 49 -0.30 1.65 -4.45
C THR A 49 -0.14 3.14 -4.76
N THR A 50 -1.11 3.73 -5.46
CA THR A 50 -1.17 5.17 -5.76
C THR A 50 -1.34 5.97 -4.47
N GLU A 51 -2.29 5.61 -3.61
CA GLU A 51 -2.48 6.28 -2.31
C GLU A 51 -1.20 6.24 -1.47
N LEU A 52 -0.53 5.09 -1.37
CA LEU A 52 0.75 4.99 -0.66
C LEU A 52 1.82 5.92 -1.28
N ALA A 53 1.92 5.93 -2.61
CA ALA A 53 2.93 6.69 -3.35
C ALA A 53 2.73 8.21 -3.23
N PHE A 54 1.48 8.68 -3.16
CA PHE A 54 1.14 10.10 -3.19
C PHE A 54 0.71 10.69 -1.84
N SER A 55 0.60 9.86 -0.80
CA SER A 55 0.33 10.31 0.58
C SER A 55 1.38 11.28 1.13
N GLY A 56 2.61 11.23 0.63
CA GLY A 56 3.75 11.94 1.23
C GLY A 56 4.21 11.34 2.56
N ASP A 57 3.67 10.19 2.96
CA ASP A 57 4.07 9.49 4.20
C ASP A 57 5.08 8.36 3.95
N HIS A 58 5.33 7.98 2.69
CA HIS A 58 6.21 6.86 2.39
C HIS A 58 7.19 7.19 1.26
N GLU A 59 8.46 6.89 1.49
CA GLU A 59 9.47 6.88 0.43
C GLU A 59 9.24 5.71 -0.53
N ALA A 60 9.77 5.82 -1.75
CA ALA A 60 9.48 4.88 -2.83
C ALA A 60 9.83 3.41 -2.51
N LYS A 61 10.86 3.17 -1.69
CA LYS A 61 11.23 1.81 -1.24
C LYS A 61 10.26 1.24 -0.22
N THR A 62 9.78 2.06 0.72
CA THR A 62 8.70 1.67 1.64
C THR A 62 7.42 1.36 0.87
N VAL A 63 7.07 2.18 -0.13
CA VAL A 63 5.90 1.92 -0.99
C VAL A 63 6.05 0.59 -1.74
N GLN A 64 7.22 0.29 -2.30
CA GLN A 64 7.51 -0.99 -2.95
C GLN A 64 7.31 -2.17 -1.98
N LEU A 65 7.84 -2.06 -0.76
CA LEU A 65 7.75 -3.09 0.27
C LEU A 65 6.30 -3.33 0.71
N LEU A 66 5.56 -2.27 1.05
CA LEU A 66 4.15 -2.34 1.44
C LEU A 66 3.28 -2.88 0.30
N SER A 67 3.64 -2.54 -0.94
CA SER A 67 2.98 -3.07 -2.13
C SER A 67 3.39 -4.51 -2.47
N ARG A 68 4.40 -5.08 -1.79
CA ARG A 68 4.91 -6.44 -2.04
C ARG A 68 5.28 -6.70 -3.50
N HIS A 69 5.78 -5.69 -4.21
CA HIS A 69 6.26 -5.87 -5.57
C HIS A 69 7.72 -6.29 -5.56
N SER A 70 8.04 -7.34 -6.32
CA SER A 70 9.41 -7.84 -6.44
C SER A 70 10.32 -6.85 -7.17
N ARG A 71 9.76 -6.05 -8.07
CA ARG A 71 10.48 -5.09 -8.90
C ARG A 71 10.01 -3.67 -8.67
N PHE A 72 10.95 -2.73 -8.72
CA PHE A 72 10.64 -1.33 -8.54
C PHE A 72 9.81 -0.78 -9.71
N GLU A 73 10.12 -1.22 -10.93
CA GLU A 73 9.41 -0.84 -12.15
C GLU A 73 7.94 -1.29 -12.11
N GLU A 74 7.63 -2.43 -11.50
CA GLU A 74 6.26 -2.87 -11.29
C GLU A 74 5.49 -1.87 -10.42
N THR A 75 6.10 -1.40 -9.33
CA THR A 75 5.49 -0.41 -8.43
C THR A 75 5.26 0.92 -9.15
N TRP A 76 6.31 1.45 -9.79
CA TRP A 76 6.27 2.83 -10.29
C TRP A 76 5.64 2.95 -11.68
N ASN A 77 6.00 2.08 -12.63
CA ASN A 77 5.52 2.19 -14.01
C ASN A 77 4.13 1.56 -14.20
N THR A 78 3.77 0.54 -13.42
CA THR A 78 2.50 -0.19 -13.62
C THR A 78 1.39 0.34 -12.72
N TYR A 79 1.70 0.64 -11.45
CA TYR A 79 0.68 0.97 -10.46
C TYR A 79 0.67 2.44 -10.07
N ALA A 80 1.79 3.02 -9.62
CA ALA A 80 1.81 4.39 -9.12
C ALA A 80 1.62 5.46 -10.23
N ARG A 81 2.35 5.36 -11.35
CA ARG A 81 2.36 6.43 -12.36
C ARG A 81 1.08 6.50 -13.21
N LYS A 82 0.31 5.41 -13.33
CA LYS A 82 -0.84 5.36 -14.24
C LYS A 82 -2.02 6.25 -13.79
N GLN A 83 -2.03 6.67 -12.53
CA GLN A 83 -3.06 7.49 -11.90
C GLN A 83 -2.49 8.75 -11.24
N ALA A 84 -1.19 9.00 -11.43
CA ALA A 84 -0.49 10.13 -10.83
C ALA A 84 -0.85 11.42 -11.56
N PRO A 85 -1.22 12.51 -10.84
CA PRO A 85 -1.05 13.84 -11.39
C PRO A 85 0.43 14.07 -11.70
N LEU A 86 0.74 14.83 -12.75
CA LEU A 86 2.11 15.25 -13.12
C LEU A 86 2.89 15.91 -11.94
N ALA A 87 2.19 16.30 -10.87
CA ALA A 87 2.67 17.03 -9.71
C ALA A 87 3.28 16.19 -8.57
N ALA A 88 3.90 15.03 -8.86
CA ALA A 88 4.68 14.29 -7.86
C ALA A 88 5.88 15.10 -7.33
N GLU A 89 6.33 16.09 -8.11
CA GLU A 89 7.48 16.96 -7.79
C GLU A 89 7.25 17.84 -6.55
N GLY A 90 6.01 18.01 -6.08
CA GLY A 90 5.66 18.84 -4.93
C GLY A 90 5.43 18.10 -3.60
N VAL A 91 5.46 16.78 -3.59
CA VAL A 91 5.12 15.99 -2.38
C VAL A 91 6.39 15.66 -1.61
N ALA A 92 6.63 16.39 -0.51
CA ALA A 92 7.71 16.08 0.41
C ALA A 92 7.37 14.84 1.26
N VAL A 93 8.29 13.90 1.39
CA VAL A 93 8.14 12.75 2.30
C VAL A 93 8.28 13.26 3.74
N THR A 94 7.20 13.24 4.50
CA THR A 94 7.16 13.81 5.85
C THR A 94 7.28 12.79 6.97
N ALA A 95 7.10 11.50 6.71
CA ALA A 95 7.07 10.49 7.78
C ALA A 95 8.40 10.37 8.54
N PHE A 96 9.54 10.47 7.85
CA PHE A 96 10.84 10.47 8.54
C PHE A 96 10.97 11.70 9.44
N THR A 97 10.65 12.89 8.92
CA THR A 97 10.65 14.12 9.71
C THR A 97 9.69 14.05 10.89
N LYS A 98 8.47 13.51 10.72
CA LYS A 98 7.50 13.34 11.82
C LYS A 98 7.99 12.33 12.87
N ALA A 99 8.63 11.24 12.46
CA ALA A 99 9.15 10.23 13.38
C ALA A 99 10.35 10.74 14.21
N PHE A 100 11.13 11.67 13.66
CA PHE A 100 12.38 12.15 14.26
C PHE A 100 12.38 13.62 14.68
N ALA A 101 11.29 14.37 14.48
CA ALA A 101 11.10 15.71 15.03
C ALA A 101 10.33 15.65 16.36
N PRO A 102 10.75 16.32 17.44
CA PRO A 102 12.07 16.55 17.98
C PRO A 102 12.22 15.76 19.31
N GLN A 103 12.88 14.60 19.28
CA GLN A 103 13.68 14.14 20.43
C GLN A 103 15.16 14.53 20.27
N THR A 104 15.54 14.99 19.08
CA THR A 104 16.93 15.20 18.67
C THR A 104 17.47 16.53 19.15
N ALA A 105 16.70 17.62 19.08
CA ALA A 105 17.18 18.95 19.48
C ALA A 105 17.47 19.07 20.98
N ALA A 106 16.54 18.61 21.83
CA ALA A 106 16.72 18.64 23.29
C ALA A 106 17.82 17.69 23.78
N LYS A 107 17.94 16.49 23.18
CA LYS A 107 19.01 15.53 23.53
C LYS A 107 20.38 16.00 23.06
N ILE A 108 20.48 16.62 21.89
CA ILE A 108 21.74 17.19 21.39
C ILE A 108 22.19 18.36 22.28
N GLN A 109 21.30 19.28 22.65
CA GLN A 109 21.65 20.38 23.58
C GLN A 109 22.04 19.87 24.97
N ALA A 110 21.35 18.85 25.50
CA ALA A 110 21.70 18.23 26.77
C ALA A 110 23.08 17.54 26.74
N ALA A 111 23.41 16.84 25.64
CA ALA A 111 24.70 16.19 25.46
C ALA A 111 25.86 17.20 25.38
N PHE A 112 25.67 18.33 24.70
CA PHE A 112 26.68 19.40 24.65
C PHE A 112 26.88 20.08 26.02
N LYS A 113 25.80 20.31 26.78
CA LYS A 113 25.88 20.88 28.14
C LYS A 113 26.57 19.96 29.15
N ALA A 114 26.46 18.65 29.00
CA ALA A 114 27.09 17.68 29.92
C ALA A 114 28.59 17.47 29.64
N ALA A 115 29.08 17.93 28.48
CA ALA A 115 30.48 17.85 28.07
C ALA A 115 31.25 19.18 28.27
N SER A 116 30.58 20.20 28.82
CA SER A 116 31.14 21.53 29.16
C SER A 116 31.31 21.67 30.68
#